data_AF-A0A932TTQ6-F1
#
_entry.id   AF-A0A932TTQ6-F1
#
_cell.length_a   1.000
_cell.length_b   1.000
_cell.length_c   1.000
_cell.angle_alpha   90.00
_cell.angle_beta   90.00
_cell.angle_gamma   90.00
#
_symmetry.space_group_name_H-M   'P 1'
#
loop_
_entity.id
_entity.type
_entity.pdbx_description
1 polymer ?
#
loop_
_entity_poly.entity_id
_entity_poly.type
_entity_poly.pdbx_seq_one_letter_code
_entity_poly.pdbx_strand_id
1 'polypeptide(L)'
;MDRHELQRISAGLGLVFACLQRSVRPQASYQRSLSLLRRAREMAPEGLTKSGLMLGLGEAMEEVLAAMADIRAAGCDILTLGQYLRPSLKHLPIARYYTPEEFRDLRRAGLRLGFRHVESAPLVRSSYHADEQARSSGALTEKESVGEY
;
A
#
# COMPACT_ATOMS: atom_id res chain seq x y z
N MET A 1 -17.43 -6.10 -6.72
CA MET A 1 -16.71 -4.83 -6.47
C MET A 1 -16.08 -4.44 -7.78
N ASP A 2 -16.64 -3.41 -8.42
CA ASP A 2 -16.50 -3.15 -9.84
C ASP A 2 -15.16 -2.44 -10.14
N ARG A 3 -14.53 -2.72 -11.29
CA ARG A 3 -13.23 -2.14 -11.66
C ARG A 3 -13.28 -0.61 -11.77
N HIS A 4 -14.46 -0.06 -12.04
CA HIS A 4 -14.71 1.37 -12.09
C HIS A 4 -14.68 2.06 -10.71
N GLU A 5 -14.97 1.35 -9.61
CA GLU A 5 -14.82 1.91 -8.25
C GLU A 5 -13.33 2.10 -7.91
N LEU A 6 -12.48 1.14 -8.29
CA LEU A 6 -11.03 1.14 -8.02
C LEU A 6 -10.29 2.30 -8.72
N GLN A 7 -10.69 2.67 -9.94
CA GLN A 7 -10.10 3.82 -10.65
C GLN A 7 -10.48 5.18 -10.02
N ARG A 8 -11.65 5.31 -9.40
CA ARG A 8 -12.03 6.54 -8.67
C ARG A 8 -11.22 6.75 -7.38
N ILE A 9 -10.65 5.68 -6.82
CA ILE A 9 -9.79 5.71 -5.62
C ILE A 9 -8.45 6.42 -5.88
N SER A 10 -7.97 6.47 -7.13
CA SER A 10 -6.70 7.12 -7.43
C SER A 10 -6.82 8.64 -7.64
N ALA A 11 -7.97 9.12 -8.10
CA ALA A 11 -8.10 10.49 -8.61
C ALA A 11 -8.37 11.56 -7.53
N GLY A 12 -8.65 11.15 -6.28
CA GLY A 12 -8.92 12.07 -5.17
C GLY A 12 -8.07 11.85 -3.92
N LEU A 13 -7.11 10.91 -3.94
CA LEU A 13 -6.45 10.46 -2.72
C LEU A 13 -5.19 11.25 -2.38
N GLY A 14 -5.26 12.04 -1.32
CA GLY A 14 -4.08 12.40 -0.54
C GLY A 14 -3.42 11.12 -0.02
N LEU A 15 -2.33 10.71 -0.67
CA LEU A 15 -1.53 9.54 -0.28
C LEU A 15 -0.84 9.84 1.06
N VAL A 16 -1.26 9.16 2.14
CA VAL A 16 -0.65 9.34 3.46
C VAL A 16 0.24 8.14 3.79
N PHE A 17 1.55 8.38 3.76
CA PHE A 17 2.56 7.36 4.07
C PHE A 17 2.78 7.28 5.59
N ALA A 18 2.47 6.12 6.19
CA ALA A 18 2.76 5.83 7.59
C ALA A 18 3.93 4.84 7.68
N CYS A 19 5.09 5.29 8.17
CA CYS A 19 6.24 4.40 8.39
C CYS A 19 6.24 3.92 9.84
N LEU A 20 6.45 2.62 10.04
CA LEU A 20 6.43 1.95 11.34
C LEU A 20 7.66 2.26 12.21
N GLN A 21 8.74 2.79 11.64
CA GLN A 21 10.04 2.88 12.32
C GLN A 21 10.61 4.31 12.33
N ARG A 22 10.81 4.85 13.55
CA ARG A 22 11.51 6.12 13.83
C ARG A 22 12.93 6.12 13.27
N SER A 23 13.57 4.95 13.18
CA SER A 23 14.92 4.74 12.65
C SER A 23 15.01 4.95 11.13
N VAL A 24 13.92 4.71 10.39
CA VAL A 24 13.87 4.86 8.92
C VAL A 24 13.55 6.30 8.53
N ARG A 25 12.77 7.00 9.36
CA ARG A 25 12.40 8.40 9.17
C ARG A 25 12.39 9.14 10.51
N PRO A 26 13.53 9.64 10.99
CA PRO A 26 13.58 10.42 12.24
C PRO A 26 12.70 11.67 12.20
N GLN A 27 12.37 12.16 10.99
CA GLN A 27 11.50 13.32 10.75
C GLN A 27 9.99 12.98 10.70
N ALA A 28 9.61 11.71 10.53
CA ALA A 28 8.21 11.29 10.48
C ALA A 28 7.80 10.63 11.79
N SER A 29 7.07 11.36 12.63
CA SER A 29 6.48 10.78 13.83
C SER A 29 5.33 9.86 13.45
N TYR A 30 5.37 8.62 13.92
CA TYR A 30 4.30 7.64 13.79
C TYR A 30 2.92 8.22 14.16
N GLN A 31 2.87 8.94 15.30
CA GLN A 31 1.66 9.61 15.78
C GLN A 31 1.19 10.74 14.86
N ARG A 32 2.12 11.43 14.18
CA ARG A 32 1.79 12.46 13.19
C ARG A 32 1.18 11.84 11.94
N SER A 33 1.69 10.70 11.46
CA SER A 33 1.11 9.97 10.33
C SER A 33 -0.31 9.47 10.65
N LEU A 34 -0.54 8.91 11.84
CA LEU A 34 -1.90 8.51 12.26
C LEU A 34 -2.85 9.70 12.39
N SER A 35 -2.37 10.81 12.96
CA SER A 35 -3.17 12.05 13.03
C SER A 35 -3.53 12.60 11.65
N LEU A 36 -2.64 12.46 10.66
CA LEU A 36 -2.92 12.85 9.28
C LEU A 36 -4.00 11.97 8.64
N LEU A 37 -3.98 10.66 8.88
CA LEU A 37 -5.04 9.75 8.43
C LEU A 37 -6.40 10.12 9.03
N ARG A 38 -6.44 10.40 10.34
CA ARG A 38 -7.67 10.83 11.03
C ARG A 38 -8.23 12.11 10.43
N ARG A 39 -7.38 13.13 10.25
CA ARG A 39 -7.77 14.40 9.63
C ARG A 39 -8.24 14.23 8.20
N ALA A 40 -7.56 13.40 7.41
CA ALA A 40 -7.99 13.10 6.04
C ALA A 40 -9.41 12.49 6.02
N ARG A 41 -9.69 11.61 6.99
CA ARG A 41 -11.03 11.02 7.14
C ARG A 41 -12.09 12.02 7.60
N GLU A 42 -11.74 12.94 8.50
CA GLU A 42 -12.62 14.03 8.94
C GLU A 42 -12.94 15.00 7.81
N MET A 43 -11.96 15.34 6.98
CA MET A 43 -12.12 16.27 5.85
C MET A 43 -12.90 15.68 4.69
N ALA A 44 -12.77 14.38 4.43
CA ALA A 44 -13.47 13.68 3.36
C ALA A 44 -14.06 12.35 3.88
N PRO A 45 -15.22 12.37 4.58
CA PRO A 45 -15.82 11.18 5.18
C PRO A 45 -16.17 10.07 4.18
N GLU A 46 -16.49 10.46 2.94
CA GLU A 46 -16.78 9.58 1.81
C GLU A 46 -15.54 9.24 0.97
N GLY A 47 -14.44 9.97 1.19
CA GLY A 47 -13.17 9.71 0.54
C GLY A 47 -12.53 8.44 1.08
N LEU A 48 -11.94 7.65 0.18
CA LEU A 48 -11.14 6.51 0.59
C LEU A 48 -9.76 6.96 1.03
N THR A 49 -9.21 6.30 2.02
CA THR A 49 -7.87 6.62 2.55
C THR A 49 -6.94 5.43 2.37
N LYS A 50 -5.74 5.70 1.86
CA LYS A 50 -4.71 4.67 1.60
C LYS A 50 -3.47 4.93 2.43
N SER A 51 -2.94 3.87 3.02
CA SER A 51 -1.63 3.87 3.67
C SER A 51 -0.84 2.60 3.35
N GLY A 52 0.41 2.54 3.80
CA GLY A 52 1.26 1.39 3.54
C GLY A 52 2.39 1.21 4.53
N LEU A 53 2.81 -0.05 4.71
CA LEU A 53 3.91 -0.46 5.56
C LEU A 53 4.98 -1.17 4.73
N MET A 54 6.24 -0.87 5.03
CA MET A 54 7.40 -1.58 4.50
C MET A 54 7.94 -2.53 5.57
N LEU A 55 8.09 -3.80 5.20
CA LEU A 55 8.53 -4.89 6.08
C LEU A 55 9.98 -5.28 5.79
N GLY A 56 10.66 -5.90 6.75
CA GLY A 56 12.02 -6.43 6.61
C GLY A 56 13.10 -5.51 7.17
N LEU A 57 12.74 -4.60 8.07
CA LEU A 57 13.66 -3.65 8.71
C LEU A 57 14.02 -4.05 10.15
N GLY A 58 13.46 -5.15 10.64
CA GLY A 58 13.75 -5.73 11.96
C GLY A 58 12.55 -5.75 12.89
N GLU A 59 11.37 -5.41 12.38
CA GLU A 59 10.11 -5.46 13.12
C GLU A 59 9.68 -6.90 13.47
N ALA A 60 9.07 -7.06 14.64
CA ALA A 60 8.39 -8.29 15.02
C ALA A 60 6.99 -8.37 14.39
N MET A 61 6.47 -9.59 14.20
CA MET A 61 5.16 -9.79 13.58
C MET A 61 4.03 -9.12 14.40
N GLU A 62 4.15 -9.14 15.72
CA GLU A 62 3.22 -8.52 16.65
C GLU A 62 3.19 -6.99 16.49
N GLU A 63 4.35 -6.36 16.24
CA GLU A 63 4.43 -4.92 15.97
C GLU A 63 3.78 -4.55 14.65
N VAL A 64 3.91 -5.41 13.63
CA VAL A 64 3.22 -5.23 12.34
C VAL A 64 1.72 -5.29 12.53
N LEU A 65 1.22 -6.30 13.25
CA LEU A 65 -0.22 -6.45 13.51
C LEU A 65 -0.78 -5.30 14.35
N ALA A 66 -0.04 -4.86 15.37
CA ALA A 66 -0.42 -3.69 16.18
C ALA A 66 -0.50 -2.43 15.32
N ALA A 67 0.49 -2.18 14.45
CA ALA A 67 0.47 -1.04 13.56
C ALA A 67 -0.67 -1.11 12.53
N MET A 68 -1.01 -2.29 12.03
CA MET A 68 -2.18 -2.48 11.17
C MET A 68 -3.48 -2.12 11.89
N ALA A 69 -3.62 -2.51 13.16
CA ALA A 69 -4.77 -2.15 13.98
C ALA A 69 -4.85 -0.63 14.20
N ASP A 70 -3.72 0.02 14.50
CA ASP A 70 -3.66 1.47 14.69
C ASP A 70 -4.00 2.25 13.41
N ILE A 71 -3.48 1.81 12.25
CA ILE A 71 -3.79 2.40 10.95
C ILE A 71 -5.29 2.25 10.65
N ARG A 72 -5.87 1.08 10.97
CA ARG A 72 -7.30 0.88 10.80
C ARG A 72 -8.10 1.78 11.74
N ALA A 73 -7.71 1.89 13.01
CA ALA A 73 -8.36 2.76 13.99
C ALA A 73 -8.27 4.24 13.60
N ALA A 74 -7.25 4.63 12.83
CA ALA A 74 -7.13 5.97 12.24
C ALA A 74 -8.07 6.23 11.05
N GLY A 75 -8.88 5.25 10.65
CA GLY A 75 -9.90 5.40 9.60
C GLY A 75 -9.43 5.01 8.19
N CYS A 76 -8.29 4.33 8.07
CA CYS A 76 -7.74 3.91 6.79
C CYS A 76 -8.55 2.78 6.13
N ASP A 77 -8.88 2.93 4.85
CA ASP A 77 -9.67 1.95 4.08
C ASP A 77 -8.78 0.95 3.32
N ILE A 78 -7.62 1.40 2.82
CA ILE A 78 -6.75 0.62 1.93
C ILE A 78 -5.33 0.53 2.51
N LEU A 79 -4.81 -0.69 2.62
CA LEU A 79 -3.47 -0.94 3.13
C LEU A 79 -2.59 -1.63 2.10
N THR A 80 -1.36 -1.15 1.93
CA THR A 80 -0.32 -1.83 1.13
C THR A 80 0.82 -2.32 2.01
N LEU A 81 1.18 -3.60 1.90
CA LEU A 81 2.29 -4.24 2.60
C LEU A 81 3.33 -4.68 1.56
N GLY A 82 4.55 -4.17 1.67
CA GLY A 82 5.63 -4.46 0.73
C GLY A 82 6.94 -4.79 1.42
N GLN A 83 7.82 -5.52 0.72
CA GLN A 83 9.17 -5.77 1.22
C GLN A 83 10.03 -4.52 1.04
N TYR A 84 10.71 -4.13 2.11
CA TYR A 84 11.79 -3.15 2.04
C TYR A 84 12.92 -3.75 1.19
N LEU A 85 13.22 -3.10 0.07
CA LEU A 85 14.41 -3.40 -0.73
C LEU A 85 15.37 -2.24 -0.57
N ARG A 86 16.54 -2.56 -0.03
CA ARG A 86 17.62 -1.62 0.21
C ARG A 86 18.14 -1.05 -1.12
N PRO A 87 18.02 0.27 -1.37
CA PRO A 87 18.45 0.85 -2.65
C PRO A 87 19.96 0.89 -2.83
N SER A 88 20.71 1.08 -1.74
CA SER A 88 22.19 1.10 -1.75
C SER A 88 22.77 0.78 -0.39
N LEU A 89 24.08 0.51 -0.34
CA LEU A 89 24.81 0.19 0.90
C LEU A 89 24.81 1.32 1.95
N LYS A 90 24.42 2.55 1.59
CA LYS A 90 24.28 3.66 2.54
C LYS A 90 22.96 3.62 3.31
N HIS A 91 21.98 2.86 2.82
CA HIS A 91 20.67 2.72 3.47
C HIS A 91 20.69 1.59 4.50
N LEU A 92 19.66 1.57 5.34
CA LEU A 92 19.48 0.55 6.37
C LEU A 92 19.59 -0.87 5.76
N PRO A 93 20.29 -1.79 6.44
CA PRO A 93 20.34 -3.18 6.01
C PRO A 93 18.94 -3.82 6.09
N ILE A 94 18.70 -4.80 5.23
CA ILE A 94 17.51 -5.64 5.33
C ILE A 94 17.75 -6.61 6.48
N ALA A 95 16.86 -6.61 7.46
CA ALA A 95 16.93 -7.52 8.59
C ALA A 95 16.37 -8.91 8.21
N ARG A 96 15.29 -8.94 7.42
CA ARG A 96 14.59 -10.16 7.04
C ARG A 96 13.86 -10.02 5.71
N TYR A 97 13.80 -11.11 4.96
CA TYR A 97 12.91 -11.26 3.82
C TYR A 97 11.67 -12.05 4.23
N TYR A 98 10.50 -11.47 3.99
CA TYR A 98 9.23 -12.13 4.22
C TYR A 98 8.91 -13.07 3.06
N THR A 99 8.38 -14.23 3.39
CA THR A 99 7.92 -15.21 2.41
C THR A 99 6.57 -14.77 1.80
N PRO A 100 6.24 -15.23 0.58
CA PRO A 100 4.92 -15.01 -0.01
C PRO A 100 3.77 -15.53 0.87
N GLU A 101 4.01 -16.55 1.70
CA GLU A 101 3.03 -17.06 2.65
C GLU A 101 2.74 -16.07 3.78
N GLU A 102 3.77 -15.48 4.36
CA GLU A 102 3.59 -14.46 5.41
C GLU A 102 2.87 -13.23 4.87
N PHE A 103 3.14 -12.81 3.63
CA PHE A 103 2.36 -11.74 2.99
C PHE A 103 0.88 -12.13 2.83
N ARG A 104 0.57 -13.40 2.51
CA ARG A 104 -0.83 -13.89 2.46
C ARG A 104 -1.47 -13.90 3.84
N ASP A 105 -0.74 -14.24 4.89
CA ASP A 105 -1.24 -14.22 6.27
C ASP A 105 -1.54 -12.81 6.75
N LEU A 106 -0.64 -11.87 6.47
CA LEU A 106 -0.83 -10.47 6.75
C LEU A 106 -2.02 -9.89 5.97
N ARG A 107 -2.20 -10.29 4.71
CA ARG A 107 -3.40 -9.92 3.94
C ARG A 107 -4.67 -10.39 4.62
N ARG A 108 -4.71 -11.65 5.04
CA ARG A 108 -5.86 -12.24 5.76
C ARG A 108 -6.10 -11.51 7.09
N ALA A 109 -5.04 -11.18 7.82
CA ALA A 109 -5.13 -10.41 9.06
C ALA A 109 -5.70 -9.01 8.82
N GLY A 110 -5.23 -8.28 7.82
CA GLY A 110 -5.74 -6.97 7.47
C GLY A 110 -7.23 -6.99 7.09
N LEU A 111 -7.65 -7.98 6.30
CA LEU A 111 -9.07 -8.14 5.97
C LEU A 111 -9.92 -8.42 7.23
N ARG A 112 -9.42 -9.21 8.18
CA ARG A 112 -10.09 -9.44 9.48
C ARG A 112 -10.17 -8.19 10.35
N LEU A 113 -9.18 -7.30 10.28
CA LEU A 113 -9.18 -6.02 10.98
C LEU A 113 -10.20 -5.03 10.38
N GLY A 114 -10.75 -5.31 9.19
CA GLY A 114 -11.79 -4.49 8.56
C GLY A 114 -11.26 -3.44 7.59
N PHE A 115 -10.07 -3.64 7.01
CA PHE A 115 -9.66 -2.91 5.80
C PHE A 115 -10.54 -3.31 4.62
N ARG A 116 -10.92 -2.35 3.77
CA ARG A 116 -11.72 -2.63 2.56
C ARG A 116 -10.89 -3.35 1.50
N HIS A 117 -9.61 -3.00 1.41
CA HIS A 117 -8.67 -3.61 0.47
C HIS A 117 -7.27 -3.70 1.08
N VAL A 118 -6.61 -4.83 0.84
CA VAL A 118 -5.24 -5.07 1.32
C VAL A 118 -4.42 -5.67 0.18
N GLU A 119 -3.39 -4.93 -0.23
CA GLU A 119 -2.37 -5.37 -1.19
C GLU A 119 -1.15 -5.80 -0.40
N SER A 120 -0.72 -7.05 -0.55
CA SER A 120 0.34 -7.62 0.27
C SER A 120 1.17 -8.58 -0.56
N ALA A 121 2.35 -8.14 -1.00
CA ALA A 121 3.32 -8.96 -1.71
C ALA A 121 4.72 -8.33 -1.65
N PRO A 122 5.80 -9.10 -1.88
CA PRO A 122 7.16 -8.58 -1.79
C PRO A 122 7.41 -7.35 -2.67
N LEU A 123 6.85 -7.34 -3.89
CA LEU A 123 7.06 -6.29 -4.89
C LEU A 123 6.00 -5.18 -4.86
N VAL A 124 5.08 -5.16 -3.89
CA VAL A 124 4.14 -4.05 -3.75
C VAL A 124 4.94 -2.78 -3.46
N ARG A 125 4.75 -1.77 -4.32
CA ARG A 125 5.15 -0.39 -4.06
C ARG A 125 3.88 0.44 -4.02
N SER A 126 3.89 1.53 -3.25
CA SER A 126 2.76 2.45 -3.19
C SER A 126 2.33 2.99 -4.57
N SER A 127 3.22 2.93 -5.58
CA SER A 127 2.99 3.24 -7.00
C SER A 127 2.91 2.05 -7.96
N TYR A 128 3.29 0.83 -7.55
CA TYR A 128 3.26 -0.35 -8.43
C TYR A 128 1.81 -0.87 -8.43
N HIS A 129 1.13 -0.65 -9.58
CA HIS A 129 -0.32 -0.70 -9.86
C HIS A 129 -1.11 0.62 -9.84
N ALA A 130 -0.51 1.80 -9.64
CA ALA A 130 -1.23 3.03 -10.00
C ALA A 130 -1.39 3.16 -11.53
N ASP A 131 -0.32 2.88 -12.28
CA ASP A 131 -0.29 3.00 -13.75
C ASP A 131 -0.71 1.71 -14.50
N GLU A 132 -0.46 0.54 -13.94
CA GLU A 132 -0.80 -0.74 -14.61
C GLU A 132 -2.31 -1.07 -14.53
N GLN A 133 -3.03 -0.46 -13.59
CA GLN A 133 -4.49 -0.44 -13.56
C GLN A 133 -5.09 0.55 -14.58
N ALA A 134 -4.28 1.46 -15.14
CA ALA A 134 -4.71 2.33 -16.25
C ALA A 134 -4.49 1.69 -17.64
N ARG A 135 -3.54 0.76 -17.78
CA ARG A 135 -3.15 0.19 -19.10
C ARG A 135 -3.75 -1.18 -19.45
N SER A 136 -4.42 -1.88 -18.54
CA SER A 136 -5.09 -3.15 -18.88
C SER A 136 -6.52 -2.98 -19.44
N SER A 137 -6.93 -1.76 -19.78
CA SER A 137 -8.21 -1.45 -20.44
C SER A 137 -7.96 -0.63 -21.70
N GLY A 138 -7.70 -1.32 -22.82
CA GLY A 138 -7.52 -0.75 -24.17
C GLY A 138 -6.08 -0.88 -24.67
N ALA A 139 -5.75 -1.60 -25.73
CA ALA A 139 -6.56 -2.22 -26.76
C ALA A 139 -5.78 -3.39 -27.39
N LEU A 140 -6.43 -4.54 -27.53
CA LEU A 140 -6.16 -5.42 -28.67
C LEU A 140 -6.99 -4.84 -29.82
N THR A 141 -6.44 -3.86 -30.53
CA THR A 141 -6.95 -3.53 -31.86
C THR A 141 -6.18 -4.38 -32.86
N GLU A 142 -6.95 -5.09 -33.66
CA GLU A 142 -6.55 -6.04 -34.67
C GLU A 142 -5.40 -5.51 -35.54
N LYS A 143 -4.40 -6.38 -35.76
CA LYS A 143 -3.57 -6.29 -36.95
C LYS A 143 -4.44 -6.62 -38.15
N GLU A 144 -5.02 -5.62 -38.80
CA GLU A 144 -5.33 -5.73 -40.22
C GLU A 144 -4.07 -5.41 -41.02
N SER A 145 -3.52 -6.47 -41.61
CA SER A 145 -2.56 -6.44 -42.69
C SER A 145 -3.17 -5.77 -43.92
N VAL A 146 -2.55 -4.71 -44.42
CA VAL A 146 -2.66 -4.36 -45.84
C VAL A 146 -1.24 -4.17 -46.37
N GLY A 147 -0.76 -5.21 -47.05
CA GLY A 147 0.31 -5.11 -48.03
C GLY A 147 -0.31 -4.93 -49.42
N GLU A 148 0.30 -4.00 -50.16
CA GLU A 148 0.40 -3.86 -51.62
C GLU A 148 -0.33 -4.87 -52.53
N TYR A 149 -1.06 -4.31 -53.49
CA TYR A 149 -1.05 -4.68 -54.91
C TYR A 149 -1.15 -3.42 -55.78
#